data_AF-A0A5C7KSA2-F1
#
_entry.id   AF-A0A5C7KSA2-F1
#
_cell.length_a   1.000
_cell.length_b   1.000
_cell.length_c   1.000
_cell.angle_alpha   90.00
_cell.angle_beta   90.00
_cell.angle_gamma   90.00
#
_symmetry.space_group_name_H-M   'P 1'
#
loop_
_entity.id
_entity.type
_entity.pdbx_description
1 polymer ?
#
loop_
_entity_poly.entity_id
_entity_poly.type
_entity_poly.pdbx_seq_one_letter_code
_entity_poly.pdbx_strand_id
1 'polypeptide(L)'
;MLAFHDAETSRPSWKAYLPFFIGGISILLIGFGIWSWLHWDRETATLVEEVPAEQSLSEWVTPDPVTETEIDGGIEEGDQEFVELPPLPPPPAPDIERMKYEGCVADGFLSGYGDDINSAVALVKRSKCYSLHRALETWRAAPDFKKAREIQAEVGRSDIVYGMFIAEAIATNEDYYYPAENREFDFKKMCRAGSKNDWGEHTCKPSFERKEYRKYLKYITERAMDMGIQNFLFGQIFYQERGDLDEAIIPEIIREMRDY
;
A
#
# COMPACT_ATOMS: atom_id res chain seq x y z
N MET A 1 -68.15 68.89 50.93
CA MET A 1 -67.61 68.25 49.71
C MET A 1 -66.51 69.14 49.18
N LEU A 2 -65.25 68.74 49.33
CA LEU A 2 -64.07 69.47 48.84
C LEU A 2 -63.36 68.54 47.84
N ALA A 3 -63.30 68.99 46.59
CA ALA A 3 -62.64 68.30 45.50
C ALA A 3 -61.13 68.55 45.58
N PHE A 4 -60.34 67.48 45.45
CA PHE A 4 -58.90 67.56 45.20
C PHE A 4 -58.65 67.30 43.71
N HIS A 5 -57.93 68.23 43.07
CA HIS A 5 -57.50 68.16 41.68
C HIS A 5 -56.35 67.16 41.51
N ASP A 6 -56.45 66.32 40.48
CA ASP A 6 -55.37 65.49 39.96
C ASP A 6 -54.27 66.35 39.32
N ALA A 7 -53.02 66.03 39.63
CA ALA A 7 -51.83 66.54 38.93
C ALA A 7 -51.29 65.44 38.01
N GLU A 8 -51.36 65.69 36.71
CA GLU A 8 -50.92 64.79 35.65
C GLU A 8 -49.38 64.77 35.59
N THR A 9 -48.77 63.63 35.91
CA THR A 9 -47.31 63.45 35.84
C THR A 9 -46.93 62.92 34.46
N SER A 10 -46.30 63.77 33.65
CA SER A 10 -45.75 63.41 32.34
C SER A 10 -44.63 62.37 32.50
N ARG A 11 -44.86 61.13 32.04
CA ARG A 11 -43.81 60.09 31.98
C ARG A 11 -42.86 60.34 30.81
N PRO A 12 -41.53 60.29 31.00
CA PRO A 12 -40.57 60.45 29.91
C PRO A 12 -40.65 59.28 28.92
N SER A 13 -40.72 59.61 27.63
CA SER A 13 -40.82 58.67 26.52
C SER A 13 -39.54 57.85 26.35
N TRP A 14 -39.62 56.56 26.71
CA TRP A 14 -38.56 55.56 26.54
C TRP A 14 -38.11 55.33 25.08
N LYS A 15 -38.80 55.91 24.09
CA LYS A 15 -38.49 55.70 22.66
C LYS A 15 -37.18 56.35 22.19
N ALA A 16 -36.55 57.22 23.00
CA ALA A 16 -35.30 57.89 22.63
C ALA A 16 -34.02 57.05 22.85
N TYR A 17 -34.07 55.99 23.67
CA TYR A 17 -32.86 55.23 24.06
C TYR A 17 -32.75 53.84 23.41
N LEU A 18 -33.79 53.40 22.69
CA LEU A 18 -33.83 52.09 22.04
C LEU A 18 -32.73 51.85 20.98
N PRO A 19 -32.34 52.82 20.11
CA PRO A 19 -31.29 52.57 19.12
C PRO A 19 -29.88 52.48 19.74
N PHE A 20 -29.65 53.12 20.90
CA PHE A 20 -28.35 53.04 21.60
C PHE A 20 -28.16 51.70 22.32
N PHE A 21 -29.24 51.11 22.85
CA PHE A 21 -29.17 49.79 23.50
C PHE A 21 -28.94 48.65 22.51
N ILE A 22 -29.57 48.69 21.33
CA ILE A 22 -29.41 47.62 20.32
C ILE A 22 -28.00 47.63 19.72
N GLY A 23 -27.45 48.81 19.42
CA GLY A 23 -26.08 48.93 18.88
C GLY A 23 -25.00 48.45 19.85
N GLY A 24 -25.16 48.71 21.16
CA GLY A 24 -24.21 48.25 22.18
C GLY A 24 -24.17 46.74 22.36
N ILE A 25 -25.33 46.07 22.28
CA ILE A 25 -25.42 44.61 22.40
C ILE A 25 -24.76 43.90 21.21
N SER A 26 -24.90 44.42 20.00
CA SER A 26 -24.27 43.85 18.80
C SER A 26 -22.73 43.89 18.88
N ILE A 27 -22.15 44.97 19.40
CA ILE A 27 -20.70 45.09 19.56
C ILE A 27 -20.18 44.12 20.63
N LEU A 28 -20.91 43.93 21.73
CA LEU A 28 -20.55 42.96 22.76
C LEU A 28 -20.61 41.51 22.27
N LEU A 29 -21.61 41.15 21.46
CA LEU A 29 -21.73 39.79 20.92
C LEU A 29 -20.63 39.48 19.88
N ILE A 30 -20.28 40.44 19.03
CA ILE A 30 -19.17 40.29 18.07
C ILE A 30 -17.84 40.19 18.82
N GLY A 31 -17.62 41.02 19.83
CA GLY A 31 -16.44 40.95 20.69
C GLY A 31 -16.30 39.61 21.41
N PHE A 32 -17.40 39.08 21.95
CA PHE A 32 -17.43 37.77 22.61
C PHE A 32 -17.20 36.63 21.62
N GLY A 33 -17.77 36.71 20.41
CA GLY A 33 -17.53 35.72 19.35
C GLY A 33 -16.07 35.68 18.88
N ILE A 34 -15.45 36.84 18.68
CA ILE A 34 -14.02 36.94 18.31
C ILE A 34 -13.12 36.47 19.46
N TRP A 35 -13.42 36.87 20.70
CA TRP A 35 -12.68 36.40 21.88
C TRP A 35 -12.81 34.89 22.06
N SER A 36 -14.02 34.35 21.94
CA SER A 36 -14.27 32.90 22.00
C SER A 36 -13.56 32.16 20.87
N TRP A 37 -13.56 32.69 19.63
CA TRP A 37 -12.85 32.07 18.51
C TRP A 37 -11.32 32.08 18.70
N LEU A 38 -10.75 33.20 19.16
CA LEU A 38 -9.31 33.32 19.44
C LEU A 38 -8.86 32.47 20.64
N HIS A 39 -9.75 32.18 21.58
CA HIS A 39 -9.44 31.38 22.77
C HIS A 39 -9.92 29.93 22.69
N TRP A 40 -10.70 29.55 21.67
CA TRP A 40 -11.15 28.17 21.47
C TRP A 40 -9.97 27.22 21.23
N ASP A 41 -8.94 27.67 20.50
CA ASP A 41 -7.71 26.89 20.28
C ASP A 41 -6.84 26.75 21.54
N ARG A 42 -7.14 27.51 22.61
CA ARG A 42 -6.35 27.47 23.84
C ARG A 42 -6.79 26.37 24.81
N GLU A 43 -8.00 25.84 24.69
CA GLU A 43 -8.49 24.72 25.52
C GLU A 43 -8.37 23.35 24.84
N THR A 44 -8.17 23.30 23.52
CA THR A 44 -7.85 22.04 22.80
C THR A 44 -6.37 21.66 22.89
N ALA A 45 -5.52 22.56 23.40
CA ALA A 45 -4.09 22.35 23.57
C ALA A 45 -3.73 21.96 25.01
N THR A 46 -4.27 20.84 25.54
CA THR A 46 -3.64 20.01 26.59
C THR A 46 -4.55 18.82 26.95
N LEU A 47 -4.89 17.99 25.96
CA LEU A 47 -5.04 16.56 26.23
C LEU A 47 -3.94 15.87 25.44
N VAL A 48 -2.71 16.04 25.94
CA VAL A 48 -1.67 15.05 25.67
C VAL A 48 -2.12 13.83 26.46
N GLU A 49 -3.00 13.04 25.84
CA GLU A 49 -3.17 11.65 26.23
C GLU A 49 -1.75 11.07 26.20
N GLU A 50 -1.23 10.66 27.36
CA GLU A 50 0.04 9.95 27.43
C GLU A 50 -0.14 8.68 26.60
N VAL A 51 0.22 8.75 25.32
CA VAL A 51 0.36 7.58 24.47
C VAL A 51 1.36 6.71 25.19
N PRO A 52 0.98 5.50 25.65
CA PRO A 52 1.91 4.60 26.30
C PRO A 52 3.11 4.47 25.37
N ALA A 53 4.32 4.63 25.91
CA ALA A 53 5.57 4.56 25.14
C ALA A 53 5.46 3.43 24.11
N GLU A 54 5.47 3.78 22.81
CA GLU A 54 5.35 2.81 21.73
C GLU A 54 6.39 1.72 22.02
N GLN A 55 5.93 0.50 22.27
CA GLN A 55 6.83 -0.63 22.44
C GLN A 55 7.71 -0.70 21.19
N SER A 56 9.02 -0.79 21.40
CA SER A 56 9.98 -0.87 20.30
C SER A 56 9.57 -1.99 19.34
N LEU A 57 9.57 -1.72 18.04
CA LEU A 57 9.20 -2.69 17.01
C LEU A 57 10.03 -3.98 17.12
N SER A 58 11.26 -3.86 17.63
CA SER A 58 12.18 -4.95 17.89
C SER A 58 11.73 -5.92 19.00
N GLU A 59 10.81 -5.53 19.88
CA GLU A 59 10.28 -6.40 20.95
C GLU A 59 9.28 -7.43 20.42
N TRP A 60 8.74 -7.20 19.21
CA TRP A 60 7.71 -8.02 18.57
C TRP A 60 8.26 -9.08 17.61
N VAL A 61 9.57 -9.07 17.40
CA VAL A 61 10.28 -10.01 16.54
C VAL A 61 11.24 -10.79 17.42
N THR A 62 11.27 -12.11 17.28
CA THR A 62 12.30 -12.92 17.93
C THR A 62 13.66 -12.46 17.39
N PRO A 63 14.60 -12.00 18.24
CA PRO A 63 15.89 -11.47 17.81
C PRO A 63 16.86 -12.57 17.37
N ASP A 64 16.37 -13.72 16.91
CA ASP A 64 17.24 -14.71 16.33
C ASP A 64 17.89 -14.06 15.10
N PRO A 65 19.22 -13.91 15.12
CA PRO A 65 19.89 -12.99 14.22
C PRO A 65 19.84 -13.58 12.81
N VAL A 66 19.21 -12.85 11.89
CA VAL A 66 19.88 -12.68 10.60
C VAL A 66 21.15 -11.94 10.97
N THR A 67 22.26 -12.67 11.07
CA THR A 67 23.57 -12.12 11.37
C THR A 67 23.81 -10.90 10.49
N GLU A 68 23.90 -9.71 11.11
CA GLU A 68 24.25 -8.45 10.46
C GLU A 68 25.63 -8.49 9.75
N THR A 69 26.38 -9.59 9.91
CA THR A 69 27.58 -9.91 9.13
C THR A 69 27.33 -10.40 7.70
N GLU A 70 26.09 -10.59 7.23
CA GLU A 70 25.80 -11.00 5.84
C GLU A 70 25.19 -9.89 4.95
N ILE A 71 25.00 -8.66 5.45
CA ILE A 71 24.39 -7.56 4.66
C ILE A 71 25.41 -6.45 4.30
N ASP A 72 26.64 -6.51 4.80
CA ASP A 72 27.77 -5.62 4.40
C ASP A 72 28.93 -6.37 3.70
N GLY A 73 28.62 -7.54 3.12
CA GLY A 73 29.46 -8.21 2.14
C GLY A 73 28.85 -7.97 0.77
N GLY A 74 29.66 -7.61 -0.22
CA GLY A 74 29.19 -7.32 -1.58
C GLY A 74 28.21 -8.37 -2.10
N ILE A 75 27.35 -7.94 -3.03
CA ILE A 75 26.55 -8.81 -3.89
C ILE A 75 27.52 -9.78 -4.57
N GLU A 76 27.83 -10.90 -3.92
CA GLU A 76 28.26 -12.10 -4.60
C GLU A 76 26.96 -12.74 -5.07
N GLU A 77 26.79 -12.72 -6.39
CA GLU A 77 25.85 -13.53 -7.16
C GLU A 77 26.10 -15.01 -6.83
N GLY A 78 25.57 -15.45 -5.69
CA GLY A 78 25.65 -16.83 -5.22
C GLY A 78 24.30 -17.49 -5.43
N ASP A 79 24.17 -18.22 -6.55
CA ASP A 79 23.19 -19.25 -6.86
C ASP A 79 21.89 -19.20 -6.04
N GLN A 80 20.82 -18.64 -6.61
CA GLN A 80 19.47 -18.89 -6.10
C GLN A 80 19.22 -20.40 -6.11
N GLU A 81 19.41 -21.05 -4.96
CA GLU A 81 19.13 -22.47 -4.79
C GLU A 81 17.65 -22.69 -5.10
N PHE A 82 17.39 -23.33 -6.24
CA PHE A 82 16.03 -23.66 -6.64
C PHE A 82 15.42 -24.61 -5.61
N VAL A 83 14.51 -24.09 -4.79
CA VAL A 83 13.69 -24.89 -3.89
C VAL A 83 12.30 -25.06 -4.51
N GLU A 84 11.98 -26.30 -4.88
CA GLU A 84 10.61 -26.67 -5.24
C GLU A 84 9.78 -26.75 -3.96
N LEU A 85 9.02 -25.69 -3.69
CA LEU A 85 8.17 -25.59 -2.52
C LEU A 85 6.79 -26.18 -2.88
N PRO A 86 6.23 -27.08 -2.04
CA PRO A 86 4.92 -27.68 -2.34
C PRO A 86 3.83 -26.59 -2.36
N PRO A 87 2.78 -26.74 -3.18
CA PRO A 87 1.67 -25.78 -3.19
C PRO A 87 0.94 -25.78 -1.85
N LEU A 88 0.56 -24.58 -1.39
CA LEU A 88 -0.34 -24.41 -0.27
C LEU A 88 -1.77 -24.81 -0.68
N PRO A 89 -2.64 -25.22 0.26
CA PRO A 89 -4.04 -25.43 -0.06
C PRO A 89 -4.64 -24.14 -0.63
N PRO A 90 -5.55 -24.23 -1.63
CA PRO A 90 -6.18 -23.06 -2.21
C PRO A 90 -6.83 -22.18 -1.13
N PRO A 91 -6.48 -20.88 -1.06
CA PRO A 91 -7.07 -19.98 -0.08
C PRO A 91 -8.56 -19.78 -0.35
N PRO A 92 -9.36 -19.41 0.67
CA PRO A 92 -10.77 -19.07 0.47
C PRO A 92 -10.91 -17.88 -0.48
N ALA A 93 -12.03 -17.77 -1.19
CA ALA A 93 -12.29 -16.63 -2.06
C ALA A 93 -12.18 -15.30 -1.26
N PRO A 94 -11.49 -14.28 -1.80
CA PRO A 94 -11.27 -13.04 -1.07
C PRO A 94 -12.56 -12.22 -0.95
N ASP A 95 -12.73 -11.55 0.18
CA ASP A 95 -13.82 -10.58 0.39
C ASP A 95 -13.46 -9.26 -0.29
N ILE A 96 -14.00 -9.06 -1.49
CA ILE A 96 -13.73 -7.89 -2.33
C ILE A 96 -14.13 -6.58 -1.64
N GLU A 97 -15.19 -6.57 -0.83
CA GLU A 97 -15.59 -5.35 -0.12
C GLU A 97 -14.60 -5.02 0.98
N ARG A 98 -14.15 -6.00 1.77
CA ARG A 98 -13.07 -5.77 2.74
C ARG A 98 -11.77 -5.34 2.08
N MET A 99 -11.40 -5.93 0.94
CA MET A 99 -10.19 -5.51 0.22
C MET A 99 -10.20 -4.01 -0.14
N LYS A 100 -11.35 -3.45 -0.52
CA LYS A 100 -11.47 -2.03 -0.88
C LYS A 100 -11.24 -1.08 0.29
N TYR A 101 -11.64 -1.47 1.51
CA TYR A 101 -11.64 -0.60 2.69
C TYR A 101 -10.53 -0.93 3.70
N GLU A 102 -10.05 -2.17 3.71
CA GLU A 102 -9.03 -2.70 4.63
C GLU A 102 -7.77 -3.16 3.87
N GLY A 103 -7.59 -2.70 2.63
CA GLY A 103 -6.38 -2.92 1.83
C GLY A 103 -5.26 -1.95 2.20
N CYS A 104 -4.03 -2.45 2.23
CA CYS A 104 -2.82 -1.68 2.46
C CYS A 104 -1.85 -1.86 1.29
N VAL A 105 -1.10 -0.82 0.99
CA VAL A 105 0.00 -0.87 0.01
C VAL A 105 1.24 -1.40 0.73
N ALA A 106 1.86 -2.44 0.16
CA ALA A 106 2.98 -3.15 0.79
C ALA A 106 4.10 -3.40 -0.23
N ASP A 107 4.46 -2.37 -1.00
CA ASP A 107 5.35 -2.44 -2.17
C ASP A 107 6.63 -3.25 -1.89
N GLY A 108 6.67 -4.47 -2.43
CA GLY A 108 7.82 -5.36 -2.36
C GLY A 108 8.15 -5.89 -0.97
N PHE A 109 7.20 -5.86 -0.04
CA PHE A 109 7.35 -6.42 1.31
C PHE A 109 7.83 -7.88 1.28
N LEU A 110 7.18 -8.74 0.49
CA LEU A 110 7.58 -10.14 0.29
C LEU A 110 8.82 -10.30 -0.59
N SER A 111 9.19 -9.26 -1.34
CA SER A 111 10.47 -9.19 -2.06
C SER A 111 11.62 -8.76 -1.12
N GLY A 112 11.32 -8.39 0.13
CA GLY A 112 12.28 -7.86 1.10
C GLY A 112 12.79 -6.47 0.75
N TYR A 113 11.99 -5.64 0.08
CA TYR A 113 12.33 -4.25 -0.17
C TYR A 113 12.16 -3.40 1.11
N GLY A 114 12.95 -2.32 1.23
CA GLY A 114 12.82 -1.34 2.32
C GLY A 114 13.83 -1.47 3.46
N ASP A 115 14.87 -2.30 3.28
CA ASP A 115 16.06 -2.48 4.13
C ASP A 115 15.82 -3.00 5.57
N ASP A 116 14.64 -2.76 6.17
CA ASP A 116 14.24 -3.24 7.50
C ASP A 116 13.02 -4.17 7.42
N ILE A 117 13.27 -5.43 7.04
CA ILE A 117 12.24 -6.46 6.92
C ILE A 117 11.59 -6.76 8.27
N ASN A 118 12.35 -6.78 9.37
CA ASN A 118 11.84 -7.12 10.70
C ASN A 118 10.80 -6.10 11.17
N SER A 119 11.07 -4.80 11.01
CA SER A 119 10.09 -3.76 11.32
C SER A 119 8.87 -3.83 10.42
N ALA A 120 9.04 -4.15 9.14
CA ALA A 120 7.92 -4.33 8.21
C ALA A 120 7.04 -5.52 8.60
N VAL A 121 7.64 -6.66 8.98
CA VAL A 121 6.93 -7.83 9.50
C VAL A 121 6.16 -7.47 10.77
N ALA A 122 6.81 -6.80 11.74
CA ALA A 122 6.16 -6.35 12.97
C ALA A 122 4.98 -5.39 12.70
N LEU A 123 5.11 -4.52 11.70
CA LEU A 123 4.03 -3.63 11.25
C LEU A 123 2.85 -4.41 10.66
N VAL A 124 3.11 -5.34 9.74
CA VAL A 124 2.06 -6.16 9.12
C VAL A 124 1.36 -7.02 10.18
N LYS A 125 2.10 -7.65 11.08
CA LYS A 125 1.56 -8.47 12.19
C LYS A 125 0.51 -7.73 13.01
N ARG A 126 0.79 -6.47 13.38
CA ARG A 126 -0.13 -5.65 14.21
C ARG A 126 -1.16 -4.86 13.41
N SER A 127 -1.01 -4.78 12.10
CA SER A 127 -1.91 -4.02 11.24
C SER A 127 -3.33 -4.62 11.24
N LYS A 128 -4.32 -3.81 10.87
CA LYS A 128 -5.67 -4.31 10.57
C LYS A 128 -5.89 -4.55 9.08
N CYS A 129 -4.80 -4.62 8.30
CA CYS A 129 -4.88 -4.86 6.87
C CYS A 129 -5.46 -6.26 6.63
N TYR A 130 -6.49 -6.32 5.79
CA TYR A 130 -7.04 -7.55 5.25
C TYR A 130 -6.36 -7.93 3.93
N SER A 131 -5.86 -6.95 3.16
CA SER A 131 -5.11 -7.20 1.94
C SER A 131 -3.82 -6.39 1.89
N LEU A 132 -2.77 -7.01 1.35
CA LEU A 132 -1.49 -6.35 1.07
C LEU A 132 -1.29 -6.32 -0.45
N HIS A 133 -1.66 -5.20 -1.06
CA HIS A 133 -1.47 -5.00 -2.48
C HIS A 133 0.02 -4.81 -2.78
N ARG A 134 0.47 -5.40 -3.89
CA ARG A 134 1.86 -5.32 -4.35
C ARG A 134 2.89 -5.87 -3.34
N ALA A 135 2.48 -6.82 -2.50
CA ALA A 135 3.34 -7.42 -1.50
C ALA A 135 4.56 -8.12 -2.12
N LEU A 136 4.34 -8.91 -3.18
CA LEU A 136 5.40 -9.48 -4.01
C LEU A 136 5.53 -8.66 -5.29
N GLU A 137 6.73 -8.30 -5.72
CA GLU A 137 6.92 -7.52 -6.96
C GLU A 137 8.03 -8.06 -7.86
N THR A 138 7.93 -7.74 -9.16
CA THR A 138 8.94 -8.06 -10.18
C THR A 138 9.72 -6.83 -10.66
N TRP A 139 9.69 -5.70 -9.94
CA TRP A 139 10.26 -4.43 -10.43
C TRP A 139 11.79 -4.46 -10.50
N ARG A 140 12.46 -4.81 -9.39
CA ARG A 140 13.92 -4.76 -9.31
C ARG A 140 14.59 -6.06 -9.73
N ALA A 141 13.93 -7.19 -9.50
CA ALA A 141 14.48 -8.52 -9.71
C ALA A 141 13.35 -9.54 -9.93
N ALA A 142 13.70 -10.73 -10.43
CA ALA A 142 12.77 -11.85 -10.44
C ALA A 142 12.35 -12.26 -9.01
N PRO A 143 11.12 -12.75 -8.79
CA PRO A 143 10.66 -13.12 -7.45
C PRO A 143 11.45 -14.28 -6.83
N ASP A 144 11.92 -14.09 -5.59
CA ASP A 144 12.42 -15.17 -4.73
C ASP A 144 11.27 -15.73 -3.89
N PHE A 145 10.71 -16.86 -4.34
CA PHE A 145 9.58 -17.50 -3.66
C PHE A 145 9.95 -18.16 -2.34
N LYS A 146 11.22 -18.53 -2.11
CA LYS A 146 11.67 -19.08 -0.84
C LYS A 146 11.64 -17.98 0.22
N LYS A 147 12.32 -16.87 -0.06
CA LYS A 147 12.32 -15.68 0.79
C LYS A 147 10.90 -15.15 1.03
N ALA A 148 10.08 -15.07 -0.02
CA ALA A 148 8.70 -14.61 0.11
C ALA A 148 7.87 -15.49 1.07
N ARG A 149 8.03 -16.82 1.02
CA ARG A 149 7.35 -17.73 1.96
C ARG A 149 7.91 -17.63 3.38
N GLU A 150 9.21 -17.41 3.54
CA GLU A 150 9.82 -17.18 4.86
C GLU A 150 9.22 -15.93 5.52
N ILE A 151 9.15 -14.81 4.79
CA ILE A 151 8.53 -13.56 5.27
C ILE A 151 7.05 -13.77 5.57
N GLN A 152 6.30 -14.45 4.69
CA GLN A 152 4.87 -14.74 4.89
C GLN A 152 4.64 -15.62 6.12
N ALA A 153 5.47 -16.64 6.32
CA ALA A 153 5.41 -17.52 7.50
C ALA A 153 5.74 -16.75 8.78
N GLU A 154 6.73 -15.84 8.73
CA GLU A 154 7.08 -15.02 9.86
C GLU A 154 5.92 -14.12 10.27
N VAL A 155 5.22 -13.48 9.32
CA VAL A 155 4.00 -12.71 9.58
C VAL A 155 2.94 -13.54 10.29
N GLY A 156 2.77 -14.82 9.90
CA GLY A 156 1.93 -15.77 10.62
C GLY A 156 0.42 -15.47 10.60
N ARG A 157 -0.04 -14.62 9.68
CA ARG A 157 -1.45 -14.23 9.54
C ARG A 157 -2.08 -14.86 8.31
N SER A 158 -2.98 -15.82 8.55
CA SER A 158 -3.73 -16.52 7.49
C SER A 158 -4.93 -15.74 6.98
N ASP A 159 -5.30 -14.63 7.62
CA ASP A 159 -6.43 -13.79 7.24
C ASP A 159 -6.08 -12.73 6.19
N ILE A 160 -4.79 -12.58 5.83
CA ILE A 160 -4.31 -11.60 4.87
C ILE A 160 -4.38 -12.15 3.44
N VAL A 161 -4.99 -11.37 2.55
CA VAL A 161 -4.94 -11.58 1.09
C VAL A 161 -3.71 -10.87 0.53
N TYR A 162 -2.68 -11.65 0.19
CA TYR A 162 -1.46 -11.14 -0.43
C TYR A 162 -1.66 -10.90 -1.93
N GLY A 163 -1.04 -9.83 -2.43
CA GLY A 163 -1.03 -9.48 -3.84
C GLY A 163 0.36 -9.47 -4.47
N MET A 164 0.42 -9.67 -5.78
CA MET A 164 1.62 -9.56 -6.59
C MET A 164 1.51 -8.41 -7.60
N PHE A 165 2.58 -7.63 -7.74
CA PHE A 165 2.75 -6.64 -8.80
C PHE A 165 3.69 -7.17 -9.89
N ILE A 166 3.17 -7.25 -11.11
CA ILE A 166 3.94 -7.63 -12.30
C ILE A 166 4.30 -6.35 -13.04
N ALA A 167 5.56 -5.95 -12.93
CA ALA A 167 6.11 -4.72 -13.46
C ALA A 167 6.03 -4.59 -15.00
N GLU A 168 5.95 -3.36 -15.50
CA GLU A 168 6.07 -3.05 -16.94
C GLU A 168 7.50 -3.14 -17.48
N ALA A 169 8.49 -3.32 -16.61
CA ALA A 169 9.89 -3.45 -16.93
C ALA A 169 10.49 -4.70 -16.27
N ILE A 170 11.53 -5.24 -16.87
CA ILE A 170 12.34 -6.34 -16.33
C ILE A 170 13.82 -5.98 -16.42
N ALA A 171 14.60 -6.47 -15.46
CA ALA A 171 16.05 -6.54 -15.58
C ALA A 171 16.45 -7.62 -16.59
N THR A 172 17.53 -7.39 -17.33
CA THR A 172 17.99 -8.25 -18.44
C THR A 172 19.28 -9.02 -18.12
N ASN A 173 19.78 -8.84 -16.91
CA ASN A 173 20.98 -9.44 -16.32
C ASN A 173 20.62 -10.32 -15.12
N GLU A 174 19.44 -10.95 -15.17
CA GLU A 174 18.96 -11.84 -14.11
C GLU A 174 19.28 -13.29 -14.48
N ASP A 175 19.81 -14.03 -13.51
CA ASP A 175 19.96 -15.47 -13.59
C ASP A 175 18.80 -16.11 -12.81
N TYR A 176 17.82 -16.65 -13.53
CA TYR A 176 16.60 -17.19 -12.94
C TYR A 176 16.25 -18.56 -13.52
N TYR A 177 16.35 -19.59 -12.70
CA TYR A 177 16.20 -20.99 -13.13
C TYR A 177 14.74 -21.35 -13.44
N TYR A 178 14.53 -21.98 -14.60
CA TYR A 178 13.26 -22.51 -15.07
C TYR A 178 13.28 -24.06 -15.05
N PRO A 179 12.64 -24.68 -14.05
CA PRO A 179 12.74 -26.13 -13.83
C PRO A 179 12.12 -26.95 -14.97
N ALA A 180 11.04 -26.49 -15.59
CA ALA A 180 10.32 -27.26 -16.62
C ALA A 180 11.16 -27.51 -17.88
N GLU A 181 12.16 -26.66 -18.15
CA GLU A 181 13.09 -26.82 -19.28
C GLU A 181 14.54 -27.05 -18.84
N ASN A 182 14.78 -27.20 -17.53
CA ASN A 182 16.11 -27.39 -16.94
C ASN A 182 17.17 -26.40 -17.46
N ARG A 183 16.84 -25.11 -17.43
CA ARG A 183 17.70 -24.00 -17.88
C ARG A 183 17.30 -22.70 -17.20
N GLU A 184 18.13 -21.67 -17.31
CA GLU A 184 17.73 -20.30 -16.96
C GLU A 184 16.80 -19.67 -18.01
N PHE A 185 15.98 -18.74 -17.55
CA PHE A 185 15.22 -17.85 -18.42
C PHE A 185 16.14 -16.89 -19.19
N ASP A 186 15.81 -16.63 -20.45
CA ASP A 186 16.54 -15.63 -21.24
C ASP A 186 15.78 -14.29 -21.24
N PHE A 187 16.08 -13.44 -20.25
CA PHE A 187 15.41 -12.15 -20.09
C PHE A 187 15.58 -11.22 -21.31
N LYS A 188 16.68 -11.35 -22.05
CA LYS A 188 16.90 -10.56 -23.28
C LYS A 188 15.91 -10.96 -24.39
N LYS A 189 15.52 -12.24 -24.47
CA LYS A 189 14.48 -12.72 -25.41
C LYS A 189 13.07 -12.28 -25.04
N MET A 190 12.84 -11.81 -23.82
CA MET A 190 11.55 -11.28 -23.37
C MET A 190 11.31 -9.84 -23.84
N CYS A 191 12.38 -9.12 -24.20
CA CYS A 191 12.31 -7.69 -24.51
C CYS A 191 11.57 -7.35 -25.82
N ARG A 192 10.81 -6.25 -25.76
CA ARG A 192 10.31 -5.52 -26.92
C ARG A 192 11.48 -4.85 -27.64
N ALA A 193 11.48 -4.90 -28.97
CA ALA A 193 12.51 -4.26 -29.77
C ALA A 193 12.56 -2.74 -29.50
N GLY A 194 13.77 -2.19 -29.36
CA GLY A 194 13.99 -0.76 -29.14
C GLY A 194 13.64 -0.24 -27.74
N SER A 195 13.36 -1.10 -26.76
CA SER A 195 12.96 -0.71 -25.41
C SER A 195 14.06 -0.82 -24.34
N LYS A 196 15.29 -1.09 -24.77
CA LYS A 196 16.42 -1.30 -23.85
C LYS A 196 16.75 -0.01 -23.13
N ASN A 197 16.95 -0.11 -21.82
CA ASN A 197 17.31 0.95 -20.90
C ASN A 197 16.27 2.08 -20.73
N ASP A 198 15.04 1.89 -21.20
CA ASP A 198 13.99 2.91 -21.07
C ASP A 198 13.61 3.18 -19.58
N TRP A 199 13.87 2.23 -18.67
CA TRP A 199 13.62 2.33 -17.22
C TRP A 199 14.90 2.27 -16.37
N GLY A 200 16.06 2.49 -16.98
CA GLY A 200 17.37 2.42 -16.32
C GLY A 200 18.28 1.36 -16.95
N GLU A 201 19.57 1.38 -16.58
CA GLU A 201 20.55 0.47 -17.15
C GLU A 201 20.16 -1.01 -16.96
N HIS A 202 20.43 -1.83 -17.96
CA HIS A 202 20.12 -3.26 -17.99
C HIS A 202 18.62 -3.61 -17.91
N THR A 203 17.72 -2.66 -18.16
CA THR A 203 16.27 -2.93 -18.19
C THR A 203 15.71 -3.00 -19.61
N CYS A 204 14.52 -3.57 -19.78
CA CYS A 204 13.72 -3.40 -20.99
C CYS A 204 12.22 -3.51 -20.70
N LYS A 205 11.38 -3.06 -21.65
CA LYS A 205 9.96 -3.44 -21.67
C LYS A 205 9.87 -4.89 -22.14
N PRO A 206 9.34 -5.83 -21.35
CA PRO A 206 9.02 -7.14 -21.88
C PRO A 206 7.79 -7.02 -22.80
N SER A 207 7.55 -8.04 -23.63
CA SER A 207 6.39 -8.06 -24.53
C SER A 207 5.65 -9.38 -24.48
N PHE A 208 4.31 -9.33 -24.41
CA PHE A 208 3.46 -10.51 -24.43
C PHE A 208 3.57 -11.31 -25.75
N GLU A 209 4.07 -10.70 -26.84
CA GLU A 209 4.37 -11.42 -28.09
C GLU A 209 5.55 -12.38 -27.95
N ARG A 210 6.43 -12.15 -26.98
CA ARG A 210 7.59 -12.99 -26.74
C ARG A 210 7.16 -14.25 -26.00
N LYS A 211 7.32 -15.40 -26.67
CA LYS A 211 7.08 -16.71 -26.05
C LYS A 211 7.85 -16.89 -24.75
N GLU A 212 9.09 -16.40 -24.68
CA GLU A 212 9.91 -16.47 -23.47
C GLU A 212 9.30 -15.68 -22.30
N TYR A 213 8.73 -14.50 -22.58
CA TYR A 213 8.08 -13.70 -21.53
C TYR A 213 6.78 -14.36 -21.04
N ARG A 214 5.99 -14.95 -21.94
CA ARG A 214 4.78 -15.69 -21.54
C ARG A 214 5.09 -16.90 -20.67
N LYS A 215 6.19 -17.63 -20.97
CA LYS A 215 6.67 -18.72 -20.09
C LYS A 215 7.05 -18.20 -18.72
N TYR A 216 7.79 -17.08 -18.67
CA TYR A 216 8.17 -16.45 -17.41
C TYR A 216 6.95 -16.00 -16.59
N LEU A 217 6.00 -15.29 -17.21
CA LEU A 217 4.76 -14.87 -16.57
C LEU A 217 3.97 -16.05 -16.01
N LYS A 218 3.77 -17.10 -16.82
CA LYS A 218 3.09 -18.31 -16.39
C LYS A 218 3.79 -18.91 -15.17
N TYR A 219 5.10 -19.09 -15.24
CA TYR A 219 5.87 -19.67 -14.16
C TYR A 219 5.77 -18.88 -12.85
N ILE A 220 5.99 -17.56 -12.87
CA ILE A 220 5.96 -16.76 -11.64
C ILE A 220 4.54 -16.61 -11.08
N THR A 221 3.52 -16.59 -11.93
CA THR A 221 2.13 -16.47 -11.48
C THR A 221 1.61 -17.77 -10.86
N GLU A 222 1.91 -18.93 -11.47
CA GLU A 222 1.63 -20.23 -10.88
C GLU A 222 2.32 -20.38 -9.51
N ARG A 223 3.62 -20.04 -9.42
CA ARG A 223 4.35 -20.06 -8.14
C ARG A 223 3.80 -19.10 -7.10
N ALA A 224 3.31 -17.93 -7.50
CA ALA A 224 2.64 -16.98 -6.62
C ALA A 224 1.30 -17.55 -6.11
N MET A 225 0.50 -18.15 -6.99
CA MET A 225 -0.77 -18.80 -6.62
C MET A 225 -0.53 -20.01 -5.70
N ASP A 226 0.52 -20.79 -5.95
CA ASP A 226 0.95 -21.90 -5.10
C ASP A 226 1.35 -21.47 -3.67
N MET A 227 1.69 -20.20 -3.46
CA MET A 227 1.91 -19.63 -2.11
C MET A 227 0.69 -18.87 -1.57
N GLY A 228 -0.46 -18.98 -2.24
CA GLY A 228 -1.73 -18.38 -1.81
C GLY A 228 -1.92 -16.91 -2.19
N ILE A 229 -1.15 -16.37 -3.14
CA ILE A 229 -1.43 -15.03 -3.71
C ILE A 229 -2.68 -15.10 -4.58
N GLN A 230 -3.62 -14.18 -4.34
CA GLN A 230 -4.92 -14.13 -5.04
C GLN A 230 -5.15 -12.82 -5.81
N ASN A 231 -4.38 -11.78 -5.52
CA ASN A 231 -4.55 -10.47 -6.15
C ASN A 231 -3.35 -10.16 -7.06
N PHE A 232 -3.58 -10.02 -8.36
CA PHE A 232 -2.54 -9.72 -9.33
C PHE A 232 -2.78 -8.34 -9.93
N LEU A 233 -1.79 -7.47 -9.82
CA LEU A 233 -1.76 -6.17 -10.47
C LEU A 233 -0.68 -6.18 -11.54
N PHE A 234 -1.06 -5.96 -12.79
CA PHE A 234 -0.11 -5.69 -13.84
C PHE A 234 0.22 -4.19 -13.87
N GLY A 235 1.47 -3.86 -14.15
CA GLY A 235 1.92 -2.51 -14.45
C GLY A 235 1.28 -1.97 -15.73
N GLN A 236 1.93 -1.01 -16.36
CA GLN A 236 1.44 -0.36 -17.58
C GLN A 236 1.38 -1.34 -18.78
N ILE A 237 0.33 -2.18 -18.84
CA ILE A 237 0.18 -3.30 -19.80
C ILE A 237 0.27 -2.88 -21.26
N PHE A 238 -0.13 -1.65 -21.59
CA PHE A 238 -0.08 -1.13 -22.95
C PHE A 238 1.35 -1.02 -23.50
N TYR A 239 2.37 -0.95 -22.63
CA TYR A 239 3.77 -1.01 -23.06
C TYR A 239 4.22 -2.43 -23.43
N GLN A 240 3.58 -3.44 -22.86
CA GLN A 240 3.91 -4.86 -23.01
C GLN A 240 3.06 -5.55 -24.08
N GLU A 241 1.89 -4.98 -24.36
CA GLU A 241 0.96 -5.47 -25.37
C GLU A 241 1.46 -5.25 -26.80
N ARG A 242 0.77 -5.90 -27.74
CA ARG A 242 0.92 -5.67 -29.18
C ARG A 242 0.69 -4.21 -29.55
N GLY A 243 1.25 -3.81 -30.69
CA GLY A 243 0.95 -2.50 -31.28
C GLY A 243 -0.51 -2.35 -31.72
N ASP A 244 -1.18 -3.47 -31.99
CA ASP A 244 -2.61 -3.57 -32.29
C ASP A 244 -3.36 -4.12 -31.07
N LEU A 245 -4.24 -3.30 -30.48
CA LEU A 245 -4.99 -3.66 -29.28
C LEU A 245 -6.22 -4.53 -29.58
N ASP A 246 -6.66 -4.60 -30.85
CA ASP A 246 -7.76 -5.49 -31.24
C ASP A 246 -7.31 -6.97 -31.21
N GLU A 247 -5.99 -7.21 -31.24
CA GLU A 247 -5.35 -8.53 -31.10
C GLU A 247 -4.58 -8.67 -29.78
N ALA A 248 -5.06 -8.05 -28.70
CA ALA A 248 -4.40 -8.10 -27.39
C ALA A 248 -4.26 -9.53 -26.83
N ILE A 249 -3.10 -9.82 -26.25
CA ILE A 249 -2.74 -11.12 -25.67
C ILE A 249 -3.11 -11.19 -24.18
N ILE A 250 -3.10 -10.06 -23.46
CA ILE A 250 -3.39 -10.03 -22.02
C ILE A 250 -4.70 -10.73 -21.61
N PRO A 251 -5.82 -10.71 -22.38
CA PRO A 251 -7.03 -11.44 -22.00
C PRO A 251 -6.82 -12.96 -21.95
N GLU A 252 -5.97 -13.52 -22.83
CA GLU A 252 -5.62 -14.94 -22.81
C GLU A 252 -4.80 -15.28 -21.57
N ILE A 253 -3.80 -14.45 -21.23
CA ILE A 253 -2.97 -14.62 -20.03
C ILE A 253 -3.84 -14.58 -18.76
N ILE A 254 -4.74 -13.60 -18.64
CA ILE A 254 -5.66 -13.50 -17.49
C ILE A 254 -6.58 -14.72 -17.40
N ARG A 255 -7.03 -15.26 -18.54
CA ARG A 255 -7.85 -16.48 -18.56
C ARG A 255 -7.05 -17.69 -18.04
N GLU A 256 -5.83 -17.88 -18.53
CA GLU A 256 -4.96 -18.96 -18.05
C GLU A 256 -4.67 -18.87 -16.55
N MET A 257 -4.44 -17.66 -16.02
CA MET A 257 -4.27 -17.45 -14.58
C MET A 257 -5.52 -17.73 -13.75
N ARG A 258 -6.73 -17.56 -14.32
CA ARG A 258 -7.99 -17.87 -13.63
C ARG A 258 -8.37 -19.34 -13.71
N ASP A 259 -7.93 -20.02 -14.77
CA ASP A 259 -8.17 -21.45 -14.99
C ASP A 259 -7.30 -22.32 -14.05
N TYR A 260 -6.12 -21.82 -13.67
CA TYR A 260 -5.24 -22.42 -12.67
C TYR A 260 -5.80 -22.26 -11.25
#